data_AF-A0A7W1SXV5-F1
#
_entry.id   AF-A0A7W1SXV5-F1
#
_cell.length_a   1.000
_cell.length_b   1.000
_cell.length_c   1.000
_cell.angle_alpha   90.00
_cell.angle_beta   90.00
_cell.angle_gamma   90.00
#
_symmetry.space_group_name_H-M   'P 1'
#
loop_
_entity.id
_entity.type
_entity.pdbx_description
1 polymer ?
#
loop_
_entity_poly.entity_id
_entity_poly.type
_entity_poly.pdbx_seq_one_letter_code
_entity_poly.pdbx_strand_id
1 'polypeptide(L)'
;MKRGFIIVMAVLLLGAAGMRIYATRSMGLIVNSKHDFRVQSTAAIRSTSQGDPCVFCHTPHNSTPGTYLWNRKLPKQNYPGYSSTTMQSSPSHIQSEDVSKLCLSCHDGTIALGETLSDGMVE
;
A
#
# COMPACT_ATOMS: atom_id res chain seq x y z
N MET A 1 -52.92 -6.84 21.60
CA MET A 1 -52.46 -6.52 20.22
C MET A 1 -51.51 -5.32 20.15
N LYS A 2 -51.84 -4.16 20.74
CA LYS A 2 -50.99 -2.94 20.66
C LYS A 2 -49.62 -3.04 21.36
N ARG A 3 -49.56 -3.74 22.51
CA ARG A 3 -48.32 -3.90 23.29
C ARG A 3 -47.28 -4.81 22.62
N GLY A 4 -47.72 -5.88 21.94
CA GLY A 4 -46.84 -6.77 21.18
C GLY A 4 -46.25 -6.07 19.95
N PHE A 5 -47.02 -5.21 19.29
CA PHE A 5 -46.56 -4.47 18.11
C PHE A 5 -45.47 -3.45 18.46
N ILE A 6 -45.57 -2.79 19.62
CA ILE A 6 -44.57 -1.81 20.08
C ILE A 6 -43.24 -2.50 20.43
N ILE A 7 -43.28 -3.68 21.05
CA ILE A 7 -42.07 -4.43 21.40
C ILE A 7 -41.36 -4.94 20.14
N VAL A 8 -42.11 -5.43 19.15
CA VAL A 8 -41.55 -5.90 17.87
C VAL A 8 -40.92 -4.73 17.09
N MET A 9 -41.55 -3.56 17.07
CA MET A 9 -40.98 -2.36 16.43
C MET A 9 -39.72 -1.85 17.15
N ALA A 10 -39.69 -1.87 18.50
CA ALA A 10 -38.51 -1.47 19.26
C ALA A 10 -37.32 -2.43 19.00
N VAL A 11 -37.55 -3.74 18.96
CA VAL A 11 -36.51 -4.73 18.67
C VAL A 11 -35.99 -4.60 17.23
N LEU A 12 -36.88 -4.33 16.25
CA LEU A 12 -36.47 -4.07 14.86
C LEU A 12 -35.64 -2.79 14.70
N LEU A 13 -35.98 -1.73 15.44
CA LEU A 13 -35.23 -0.46 15.42
C LEU A 13 -33.86 -0.58 16.10
N LEU A 14 -33.74 -1.36 17.19
CA LEU A 14 -32.44 -1.67 17.79
C LEU A 14 -31.60 -2.63 16.93
N GLY A 15 -32.22 -3.57 16.22
CA GLY A 15 -31.54 -4.47 15.29
C GLY A 15 -30.96 -3.76 14.05
N ALA A 16 -31.66 -2.75 13.52
CA ALA A 16 -31.19 -1.96 12.38
C ALA A 16 -30.03 -1.01 12.73
N ALA A 17 -29.91 -0.59 13.99
CA ALA A 17 -28.82 0.26 14.46
C ALA A 17 -27.50 -0.50 14.75
N GLY A 18 -27.56 -1.82 14.97
CA GLY A 18 -26.41 -2.64 15.39
C GLY A 18 -25.55 -3.19 14.25
N MET A 19 -26.02 -3.18 13.00
CA MET A 19 -25.32 -3.84 11.88
C MET A 19 -24.53 -2.83 11.04
N ARG A 20 -23.59 -2.13 11.67
CA ARG A 20 -22.48 -1.48 10.95
C ARG A 20 -21.45 -2.57 10.65
N ILE A 21 -21.69 -3.36 9.60
CA ILE A 21 -20.66 -4.23 9.03
C ILE A 21 -19.56 -3.29 8.54
N TYR A 22 -18.50 -3.16 9.32
CA TYR A 22 -17.22 -2.75 8.80
C TYR A 22 -16.83 -3.83 7.80
N ALA A 23 -17.18 -3.62 6.53
CA ALA A 23 -16.53 -4.32 5.44
C ALA A 23 -15.08 -3.86 5.45
N THR A 24 -14.24 -4.52 6.24
CA THR A 24 -12.79 -4.39 6.12
C THR A 24 -12.49 -4.87 4.71
N ARG A 25 -12.23 -3.94 3.79
CA ARG A 25 -11.67 -4.31 2.50
C ARG A 25 -10.31 -4.92 2.79
N SER A 26 -10.26 -6.24 2.73
CA SER A 26 -9.05 -7.05 2.81
C SER A 26 -8.25 -6.87 1.53
N MET A 27 -7.61 -5.70 1.40
CA MET A 27 -6.34 -5.56 0.69
C MET A 27 -5.30 -5.38 1.80
N GLY A 28 -4.41 -6.36 1.96
CA GLY A 28 -3.61 -6.59 3.16
C GLY A 28 -2.94 -5.35 3.73
N LEU A 29 -3.43 -4.93 4.91
CA LEU A 29 -2.80 -4.12 5.97
C LEU A 29 -1.57 -3.26 5.60
N ILE A 30 -1.65 -2.39 4.59
CA ILE A 30 -0.67 -1.28 4.48
C ILE A 30 -0.86 -0.32 5.65
N VAL A 31 -2.12 -0.09 6.03
CA VAL A 31 -2.52 0.71 7.19
C VAL A 31 -1.90 0.14 8.46
N ASN A 32 -1.19 0.98 9.22
CA ASN A 32 -0.44 0.64 10.43
C ASN A 32 0.73 -0.33 10.21
N SER A 33 1.20 -0.51 8.96
CA SER A 33 2.43 -1.24 8.66
C SER A 33 3.64 -0.32 8.59
N LYS A 34 4.82 -0.89 8.34
CA LYS A 34 6.03 -0.12 8.04
C LYS A 34 5.94 0.72 6.76
N HIS A 35 5.02 0.39 5.86
CA HIS A 35 4.77 1.12 4.61
C HIS A 35 3.54 2.03 4.70
N ASP A 36 3.05 2.33 5.90
CA ASP A 36 1.97 3.31 6.08
C ASP A 36 2.52 4.74 6.03
N PHE A 37 2.52 5.31 4.83
CA PHE A 37 2.96 6.68 4.58
C PHE A 37 1.84 7.72 4.61
N ARG A 38 0.62 7.32 5.00
CA ARG A 38 -0.52 8.27 5.03
C ARG A 38 -0.31 9.35 6.08
N VAL A 39 -0.97 10.49 5.90
CA VAL A 39 -0.99 11.59 6.88
C VAL A 39 -1.50 11.17 8.26
N GLN A 40 -2.37 10.15 8.31
CA GLN A 40 -2.89 9.57 9.54
C GLN A 40 -1.94 8.57 10.23
N SER A 41 -0.82 8.23 9.59
CA SER A 41 0.17 7.31 10.17
C SER A 41 0.81 7.94 11.41
N THR A 42 1.16 7.10 12.40
CA THR A 42 1.97 7.52 13.55
C THR A 42 3.47 7.44 13.28
N ALA A 43 3.87 7.05 12.06
CA ALA A 43 5.26 6.97 11.66
C ALA A 43 5.94 8.35 11.67
N ALA A 44 7.26 8.34 11.87
CA ALA A 44 8.08 9.55 11.78
C ALA A 44 8.11 10.09 10.34
N ILE A 45 8.19 9.19 9.36
CA ILE A 45 8.16 9.52 7.92
C ILE A 45 6.76 9.23 7.41
N ARG A 46 6.06 10.27 6.94
CA ARG A 46 4.70 10.17 6.42
C ARG A 46 4.37 11.40 5.57
N SER A 47 3.32 11.30 4.78
CA SER A 47 2.82 12.44 4.02
C SER A 47 2.21 13.50 4.93
N THR A 48 2.35 14.76 4.53
CA THR A 48 1.65 15.89 5.17
C THR A 48 0.29 16.17 4.55
N SER A 49 -0.04 15.56 3.40
CA SER A 49 -1.26 15.84 2.64
C SER A 49 -2.04 14.59 2.20
N GLN A 50 -1.39 13.44 2.02
CA GLN A 50 -2.03 12.27 1.40
C GLN A 50 -2.51 11.23 2.40
N GLY A 51 -3.80 10.91 2.32
CA GLY A 51 -4.45 9.89 3.15
C GLY A 51 -4.74 8.55 2.45
N ASP A 52 -4.58 8.49 1.13
CA ASP A 52 -4.71 7.24 0.38
C ASP A 52 -3.40 6.43 0.52
N PRO A 53 -3.42 5.21 1.08
CA PRO A 53 -2.20 4.40 1.23
C PRO A 53 -1.65 3.90 -0.11
N CYS A 54 -2.46 3.87 -1.17
CA CYS A 54 -2.08 3.24 -2.42
C CYS A 54 -1.20 4.15 -3.29
N VAL A 55 -1.36 5.47 -3.19
CA VAL A 55 -0.67 6.44 -4.07
C VAL A 55 0.84 6.43 -3.87
N PHE A 56 1.36 5.95 -2.75
CA PHE A 56 2.80 5.84 -2.53
C PHE A 56 3.47 4.74 -3.37
N CYS A 57 2.66 3.81 -3.92
CA CYS A 57 3.13 2.67 -4.70
C CYS A 57 2.52 2.64 -6.10
N HIS A 58 1.26 3.05 -6.27
CA HIS A 58 0.52 2.97 -7.53
C HIS A 58 0.11 4.35 -8.04
N THR A 59 0.26 4.54 -9.34
CA THR A 59 -0.10 5.78 -10.03
C THR A 59 -1.45 5.61 -10.73
N PRO A 60 -2.27 6.67 -10.90
CA PRO A 60 -3.51 6.58 -11.66
C PRO A 60 -3.32 6.11 -13.11
N HIS A 61 -4.37 5.55 -13.71
CA HIS A 61 -4.40 5.30 -15.15
C HIS A 61 -4.23 6.64 -15.89
N ASN A 62 -3.29 6.71 -16.84
CA ASN A 62 -2.79 7.92 -17.54
C ASN A 62 -1.53 8.58 -16.96
N SER A 63 -0.75 7.86 -16.15
CA SER A 63 0.62 8.23 -15.77
C SER A 63 1.64 7.37 -16.52
N THR A 64 2.83 7.14 -15.95
CA THR A 64 3.92 6.36 -16.57
C THR A 64 3.45 4.94 -16.93
N PRO A 65 3.54 4.51 -18.21
CA PRO A 65 3.11 3.18 -18.62
C PRO A 65 3.95 2.07 -17.96
N GLY A 66 3.29 1.01 -17.52
CA GLY A 66 3.95 -0.18 -16.99
C GLY A 66 2.97 -1.18 -16.40
N THR A 67 3.36 -2.46 -16.33
CA THR A 67 2.51 -3.58 -15.88
C THR A 67 1.88 -3.36 -14.50
N TYR A 68 2.58 -2.64 -13.61
CA TYR A 68 2.14 -2.44 -12.22
C TYR A 68 1.68 -1.02 -11.92
N LEU A 69 1.70 -0.12 -12.90
CA LEU A 69 1.45 1.31 -12.71
C LEU A 69 2.24 1.83 -11.50
N TRP A 70 3.52 1.50 -11.45
CA TRP A 70 4.35 1.76 -10.28
C TRP A 70 4.64 3.25 -10.17
N ASN A 71 4.26 3.87 -9.07
CA ASN A 71 4.36 5.31 -8.88
C ASN A 71 5.74 5.77 -8.42
N ARG A 72 6.80 5.04 -8.78
CA ARG A 72 8.17 5.41 -8.46
C ARG A 72 9.06 5.18 -9.65
N LYS A 73 10.13 5.97 -9.71
CA LYS A 73 11.17 5.78 -10.72
C LYS A 73 11.89 4.46 -10.46
N LEU A 74 11.82 3.56 -11.43
CA LEU A 74 12.59 2.32 -11.33
C LEU A 74 14.09 2.63 -11.44
N PRO A 75 14.92 1.99 -10.61
CA PRO A 75 16.35 2.16 -10.68
C PRO A 75 16.88 1.66 -12.02
N LYS A 76 17.78 2.45 -12.62
CA LYS A 76 18.51 2.08 -13.84
C LYS A 76 19.84 1.38 -13.54
N GLN A 77 20.17 1.23 -12.25
CA GLN A 77 21.38 0.56 -11.81
C GLN A 77 21.32 -0.93 -12.11
N ASN A 78 22.47 -1.52 -12.41
CA ASN A 78 22.61 -2.96 -12.48
C ASN A 78 22.87 -3.51 -11.09
N TYR A 79 22.03 -4.44 -10.64
CA TYR A 79 22.25 -5.17 -9.39
C TYR A 79 22.95 -6.49 -9.70
N PRO A 80 24.22 -6.67 -9.27
CA PRO A 80 24.87 -7.96 -9.39
C PRO A 80 24.12 -9.00 -8.55
N GLY A 81 24.08 -10.24 -9.06
CA GLY A 81 23.57 -11.36 -8.27
C GLY A 81 24.40 -11.54 -7.00
N TYR A 82 23.73 -11.81 -5.87
CA TYR A 82 24.42 -12.15 -4.64
C TYR A 82 25.21 -13.46 -4.83
N SER A 83 26.44 -13.52 -4.30
CA SER A 83 27.30 -14.71 -4.36
C SER A 83 27.90 -15.00 -2.98
N SER A 84 27.96 -16.27 -2.61
CA SER A 84 28.51 -16.77 -1.35
C SER A 84 28.99 -18.21 -1.53
N THR A 85 30.06 -18.57 -0.81
CA THR A 85 30.64 -19.93 -0.84
C THR A 85 29.71 -21.00 -0.28
N THR A 86 28.69 -20.62 0.50
CA THR A 86 27.68 -21.53 1.04
C THR A 86 26.40 -21.56 0.22
N MET A 87 26.34 -20.82 -0.89
CA MET A 87 25.13 -20.70 -1.70
C MET A 87 25.00 -21.90 -2.65
N GLN A 88 23.84 -22.55 -2.61
CA GLN A 88 23.52 -23.69 -3.48
C GLN A 88 22.68 -23.27 -4.71
N SER A 89 22.22 -22.03 -4.78
CA SER A 89 21.54 -21.44 -5.93
C SER A 89 22.49 -20.60 -6.77
N SER A 90 22.16 -20.42 -8.05
CA SER A 90 22.86 -19.52 -8.96
C SER A 90 21.90 -18.43 -9.44
N PRO A 91 21.60 -17.42 -8.60
CA PRO A 91 20.71 -16.33 -9.00
C PRO A 91 21.32 -15.53 -10.15
N SER A 92 20.50 -15.22 -11.16
CA SER A 92 20.88 -14.34 -12.26
C SER A 92 20.90 -12.88 -11.81
N HIS A 93 21.51 -12.02 -12.64
CA HIS A 93 21.43 -10.57 -12.49
C HIS A 93 19.98 -10.09 -12.61
N ILE A 94 19.63 -9.05 -11.85
CA ILE A 94 18.28 -8.47 -11.88
C ILE A 94 18.05 -7.77 -13.23
N GLN A 95 17.08 -8.25 -14.01
CA GLN A 95 16.69 -7.72 -15.31
C GLN A 95 15.70 -6.56 -15.20
N SER A 96 15.38 -5.92 -16.32
CA SER A 96 14.43 -4.80 -16.43
C SER A 96 13.03 -5.14 -15.91
N GLU A 97 12.59 -6.36 -16.13
CA GLU A 97 11.25 -6.89 -15.87
C GLU A 97 11.09 -7.51 -14.48
N ASP A 98 12.18 -7.63 -13.72
CA ASP A 98 12.16 -8.27 -12.42
C ASP A 98 11.41 -7.44 -11.37
N VAL A 99 10.43 -8.08 -10.73
CA VAL A 99 9.61 -7.48 -9.67
C VAL A 99 10.44 -6.96 -8.49
N SER A 100 11.64 -7.52 -8.26
CA SER A 100 12.58 -7.05 -7.25
C SER A 100 12.97 -5.58 -7.43
N LYS A 101 12.91 -5.04 -8.66
CA LYS A 101 13.15 -3.61 -8.91
C LYS A 101 12.09 -2.70 -8.29
N LEU A 102 10.87 -3.18 -8.10
CA LEU A 102 9.83 -2.42 -7.40
C LEU A 102 10.26 -2.22 -5.93
N CYS A 103 10.71 -3.27 -5.27
CA CYS A 103 11.23 -3.21 -3.90
C CYS A 103 12.46 -2.29 -3.81
N LEU A 104 13.40 -2.46 -4.75
CA LEU A 104 14.64 -1.69 -4.77
C LEU A 104 14.42 -0.21 -5.08
N SER A 105 13.36 0.15 -5.80
CA SER A 105 12.99 1.56 -5.99
C SER A 105 12.65 2.31 -4.69
N CYS A 106 12.51 1.63 -3.56
CA CYS A 106 12.45 2.28 -2.24
C CYS A 106 13.68 1.98 -1.39
N HIS A 107 14.22 0.77 -1.50
CA HIS A 107 15.19 0.22 -0.57
C HIS A 107 16.66 0.34 -1.01
N ASP A 108 16.92 0.73 -2.25
CA ASP A 108 18.30 0.85 -2.74
C ASP A 108 19.01 2.14 -2.30
N GLY A 109 18.29 3.04 -1.62
CA GLY A 109 18.82 4.30 -1.09
C GLY A 109 19.09 5.38 -2.15
N THR A 110 18.63 5.20 -3.39
CA THR A 110 18.90 6.14 -4.48
C THR A 110 17.84 7.22 -4.65
N ILE A 111 16.63 7.01 -4.11
CA ILE A 111 15.53 7.99 -4.16
C ILE A 111 14.94 8.21 -2.77
N ALA A 112 14.40 9.41 -2.53
CA ALA A 112 13.72 9.71 -1.27
C ALA A 112 12.43 8.86 -1.15
N LEU A 113 12.07 8.41 0.06
CA LEU A 113 10.89 7.55 0.26
C LEU A 113 9.59 8.21 -0.24
N GLY A 114 9.54 9.56 -0.26
CA GLY A 114 8.41 10.34 -0.76
C GLY A 114 8.46 10.69 -2.24
N GLU A 115 9.52 10.31 -2.95
CA GLU A 115 9.66 10.65 -4.36
C GLU A 115 8.81 9.70 -5.21
N THR A 116 7.57 10.13 -5.46
CA THR A 116 6.62 9.46 -6.35
C THR A 116 6.56 10.15 -7.72
N LEU A 117 6.10 9.44 -8.75
CA LEU A 117 5.98 10.00 -10.10
C LEU A 117 4.78 10.95 -10.24
N SER A 118 3.71 10.73 -9.48
CA SER A 118 2.51 11.57 -9.46
C SER A 118 1.79 11.40 -8.13
N ASP A 119 1.61 12.46 -7.36
CA ASP A 119 0.92 12.45 -6.05
C ASP A 119 1.59 11.52 -5.01
N GLY A 120 1.50 11.85 -3.71
CA GLY A 120 2.10 10.98 -2.67
C GLY A 120 3.49 11.38 -2.18
N MET A 121 3.83 12.68 -2.22
CA MET A 121 5.04 13.17 -1.56
C MET A 121 4.95 12.93 -0.04
N VAL A 122 6.04 12.41 0.53
CA VAL A 122 6.25 12.33 2.00
C VAL A 122 7.33 13.32 2.41
N GLU A 123 7.16 13.91 3.59
CA GLU A 123 8.08 14.88 4.20
C GLU A 123 8.65 14.33 5.51
#